data_AF-A0A5K1AES2-F1
#
_entry.id   AF-A0A5K1AES2-F1
#
_cell.length_a   1.000
_cell.length_b   1.000
_cell.length_c   1.000
_cell.angle_alpha   90.00
_cell.angle_beta   90.00
_cell.angle_gamma   90.00
#
_symmetry.space_group_name_H-M   'P 1'
#
loop_
_entity.id
_entity.type
_entity.pdbx_description
1 polymer ?
#
loop_
_entity_poly.entity_id
_entity_poly.type
_entity_poly.pdbx_seq_one_letter_code
_entity_poly.pdbx_strand_id
1 'polypeptide(L)' 'KFELRRNPFLLQLVGGMTEEIAASNFGAKLNGYAAELCPPDIQRRMDAKIENIVSKGWPALREF' A
#
# COMPACT_ATOMS: atom_id res chain seq x y z
N LYS A 1 -13.52 7.25 5.81
CA LYS A 1 -12.30 8.09 5.72
C LYS A 1 -11.13 7.15 5.40
N PHE A 2 -10.32 7.47 4.40
CA PHE A 2 -9.13 6.66 4.07
C PHE A 2 -7.95 7.19 4.89
N GLU A 3 -7.52 6.43 5.90
CA GLU A 3 -6.33 6.74 6.71
C GLU A 3 -5.06 6.70 5.85
N LEU A 4 -5.08 5.95 4.74
CA LEU A 4 -4.01 5.96 3.74
C LEU A 4 -3.69 7.36 3.21
N ARG A 5 -4.70 8.23 3.02
CA ARG A 5 -4.49 9.61 2.56
C ARG A 5 -3.78 10.49 3.58
N ARG A 6 -3.76 10.07 4.85
CA ARG A 6 -3.07 10.76 5.95
C ARG A 6 -1.64 10.29 6.12
N ASN A 7 -1.24 9.22 5.40
CA ASN A 7 0.12 8.73 5.38
C ASN A 7 0.82 9.14 4.06
N PRO A 8 1.56 10.26 4.05
CA PRO A 8 2.18 10.79 2.83
C PRO A 8 3.21 9.84 2.22
N PHE A 9 3.88 9.00 3.05
CA PHE A 9 4.81 7.99 2.57
C PHE A 9 4.10 6.91 1.74
N LEU A 10 3.01 6.34 2.27
CA LEU A 10 2.25 5.32 1.56
C LEU A 10 1.56 5.89 0.32
N LEU A 11 1.13 7.16 0.35
CA LEU A 11 0.54 7.85 -0.79
C LEU A 11 1.57 8.07 -1.92
N GLN A 12 2.81 8.45 -1.58
CA GLN A 12 3.90 8.57 -2.55
C GLN A 12 4.32 7.21 -3.12
N LEU A 13 4.36 6.18 -2.27
CA LEU A 13 4.71 4.81 -2.66
C LEU A 13 3.83 4.28 -3.80
N VAL A 14 2.53 4.59 -3.77
CA VAL A 14 1.57 4.16 -4.80
C VAL A 14 1.48 5.12 -5.99
N GLY A 15 2.30 6.18 -6.03
CA GLY A 15 2.25 7.21 -7.07
C GLY A 15 0.99 8.08 -7.01
N GLY A 16 0.36 8.18 -5.84
CA GLY A 16 -0.95 8.80 -5.65
C GLY A 16 -2.08 7.78 -5.54
N MET A 17 -3.12 8.13 -4.78
CA MET A 17 -4.26 7.25 -4.56
C MET A 17 -5.24 7.36 -5.73
N THR A 18 -5.09 6.51 -6.75
CA THR A 18 -6.06 6.38 -7.84
C THR A 18 -7.30 5.58 -7.39
N GLU A 19 -8.45 5.77 -8.05
CA GLU A 19 -9.65 4.98 -7.75
C GLU A 19 -9.42 3.48 -7.95
N GLU A 20 -8.61 3.11 -8.93
CA GLU A 20 -8.24 1.71 -9.20
C GLU A 20 -7.50 1.08 -8.01
N ILE A 21 -6.56 1.80 -7.40
CA ILE A 21 -5.85 1.34 -6.19
C ILE A 21 -6.79 1.34 -4.99
N ALA A 22 -7.61 2.37 -4.82
CA ALA A 22 -8.58 2.46 -3.73
C ALA A 22 -9.62 1.33 -3.75
N ALA A 23 -10.02 0.89 -4.95
CA ALA A 23 -10.93 -0.23 -5.17
C ALA A 23 -10.23 -1.60 -5.14
N SER A 24 -8.90 -1.64 -5.25
CA SER A 24 -8.14 -2.89 -5.22
C SER A 24 -8.07 -3.50 -3.82
N ASN A 25 -7.95 -4.82 -3.76
CA ASN A 25 -7.67 -5.56 -2.53
C ASN A 25 -6.36 -5.09 -1.85
N PHE A 26 -5.41 -4.55 -2.62
CA PHE A 26 -4.18 -3.99 -2.07
C PHE A 26 -4.45 -2.66 -1.36
N GLY A 27 -5.21 -1.74 -1.96
CA GLY A 27 -5.57 -0.47 -1.32
C GLY A 27 -6.39 -0.64 -0.05
N ALA A 28 -7.31 -1.62 0.00
CA ALA A 28 -8.03 -1.95 1.22
C ALA A 28 -7.08 -2.42 2.36
N LYS A 29 -6.12 -3.29 2.04
CA LYS A 29 -5.11 -3.78 3.00
C LYS A 29 -4.11 -2.69 3.41
N LEU A 30 -3.69 -1.85 2.45
CA LEU A 30 -2.80 -0.72 2.69
C LEU A 30 -3.47 0.34 3.56
N ASN A 31 -4.79 0.55 3.40
CA ASN A 31 -5.56 1.42 4.27
C ASN A 31 -5.70 0.85 5.69
N GLY A 32 -5.90 -0.47 5.83
CA GLY A 32 -5.87 -1.15 7.13
C GLY A 32 -4.49 -1.09 7.80
N TYR A 33 -3.42 -1.21 7.01
CA TYR A 33 -2.04 -1.05 7.47
C TYR A 33 -1.77 0.38 7.94
N ALA A 34 -2.18 1.39 7.16
CA ALA A 34 -2.06 2.79 7.52
C ALA A 34 -2.88 3.19 8.75
N ALA A 35 -3.98 2.48 9.02
CA ALA A 35 -4.79 2.65 10.21
C ALA A 35 -4.25 1.87 11.42
N GLU A 36 -3.13 1.13 11.28
CA GLU A 36 -2.57 0.25 12.31
C GLU A 36 -3.55 -0.84 12.80
N LEU A 37 -4.60 -1.12 12.02
CA LEU A 37 -5.66 -2.09 12.34
C LEU A 37 -5.34 -3.51 11.86
N CYS A 38 -4.22 -3.71 11.16
CA CYS A 38 -3.83 -5.01 10.65
C CYS A 38 -3.18 -5.89 11.73
N PRO A 39 -3.50 -7.20 11.79
CA PRO A 39 -2.76 -8.15 12.62
C PRO A 39 -1.26 -8.19 12.25
N PRO A 40 -0.37 -8.59 13.18
CA PRO A 40 1.09 -8.58 12.97
C PRO A 40 1.55 -9.33 11.71
N ASP A 41 0.94 -10.49 11.42
CA ASP A 41 1.20 -11.26 10.20
C ASP A 41 0.90 -10.50 8.91
N ILE A 42 -0.16 -9.68 8.93
CA ILE A 42 -0.55 -8.86 7.79
C ILE A 42 0.38 -7.65 7.68
N GLN A 43 0.76 -7.02 8.80
CA GLN A 43 1.73 -5.92 8.79
C GLN A 43 3.05 -6.37 8.16
N ARG A 44 3.60 -7.50 8.60
CA ARG A 44 4.87 -8.03 8.07
C ARG A 44 4.81 -8.35 6.56
N ARG A 45 3.68 -8.87 6.09
CA ARG A 45 3.47 -9.11 4.64
C ARG A 45 3.35 -7.81 3.85
N MET A 46 2.75 -6.78 4.45
CA MET A 46 2.66 -5.45 3.86
C MET A 46 4.02 -4.77 3.81
N ASP A 47 4.82 -4.85 4.88
CA ASP A 47 6.19 -4.32 4.93
C ASP A 47 7.05 -4.90 3.82
N ALA A 48 7.09 -6.23 3.68
CA ALA A 48 7.86 -6.88 2.62
C ALA A 48 7.40 -6.46 1.22
N LYS A 49 6.09 -6.18 1.05
CA LYS A 49 5.52 -5.74 -0.22
C LYS A 49 5.83 -4.27 -0.49
N ILE A 50 5.81 -3.43 0.54
CA ILE A 50 6.23 -2.02 0.48
C ILE A 50 7.72 -1.95 0.13
N GLU A 51 8.57 -2.72 0.82
CA GLU A 51 10.01 -2.80 0.56
C GLU A 51 10.29 -3.23 -0.89
N ASN A 52 9.54 -4.20 -1.41
CA ASN A 52 9.63 -4.61 -2.81
C ASN A 52 9.26 -3.46 -3.77
N ILE A 53 8.20 -2.72 -3.47
CA ILE A 53 7.78 -1.54 -4.27
C ILE A 53 8.80 -0.41 -4.17
N VAL A 54 9.40 -0.15 -3.00
CA VAL A 54 10.48 0.85 -2.85
C VAL A 54 11.71 0.43 -3.63
N SER A 55 12.11 -0.85 -3.54
CA SER A 55 13.33 -1.35 -4.18
C SER A 55 13.21 -1.46 -5.69
N LYS A 56 12.04 -1.82 -6.23
CA LYS A 56 11.83 -2.02 -7.66
C LYS A 56 11.10 -0.87 -8.35
N GLY A 57 10.48 0.03 -7.58
CA GLY A 57 9.60 1.08 -8.07
C GLY A 57 8.20 0.55 -8.39
N TRP A 58 7.20 1.43 -8.29
CA TRP A 58 5.90 1.22 -8.91
C TRP A 58 5.96 1.71 -10.37
N PRO A 59 5.45 1.00 -11.39
CA PRO A 59 4.66 -0.22 -11.37
C PRO A 59 5.49 -1.45 -11.80
N ALA A 60 6.61 -1.76 -11.14
CA ALA A 60 7.48 -2.88 -11.51
C ALA A 60 6.83 -4.29 -11.38
N LEU A 61 5.53 -4.35 -11.05
CA LEU A 61 4.70 -5.55 -11.01
C LEU A 61 3.62 -5.58 -12.10
N ARG A 62 3.54 -4.61 -13.04
CA ARG A 62 2.61 -4.69 -14.18
C ARG A 62 3.08 -5.64 -15.29
N GLU A 63 4.31 -6.16 -15.23
CA GLU A 63 4.91 -6.96 -16.31
C GLU A 63 5.51 -8.30 -15.83
N PHE A 64 4.73 -9.10 -15.09
CA PHE A 64 4.98 -10.54 -15.00
C PHE A 64 3.70 -11.32 -15.29
#